data_AF-X0WRE9-F1
#
_entry.id   AF-X0WRE9-F1
#
_cell.length_a   1.000
_cell.length_b   1.000
_cell.length_c   1.000
_cell.angle_alpha   90.00
_cell.angle_beta   90.00
_cell.angle_gamma   90.00
#
_symmetry.space_group_name_H-M   'P 1'
#
loop_
_entity.id
_entity.type
_entity.pdbx_description
1 polymer ?
#
loop_
_entity_poly.entity_id
_entity_poly.type
_entity_poly.pdbx_seq_one_letter_code
_entity_poly.pdbx_strand_id
1 'polypeptide(L)'
;DNTVKQRIDGLTMHEFDISEGAVLERDCVYIVPLMESVDLDDDYSAVGNPKSSTGRLDVFTRLITDNGVEFDQVRPGYSGALYAEIAPRTFSVLVRKGSSLSQLRIRRGEPLRSDEQHIRLQREHRVVDTKLDVNDIKNGVPITVDVEGEPDTGLIGYRARAHAGLIDVDKKDHYRADDFWEPVLRQNGSGLILDPGEFYILASREAVRVPPGFAAEMIAYDTLVGEFRVHYAGFFDPGFGDPEAGGQGARAVL
;
A
#
# COMPACT_ATOMS: atom_id res chain seq x y z
N ASP A 1 1.89 8.76 28.49
CA ASP A 1 0.51 8.59 28.02
C ASP A 1 -0.05 9.93 27.59
N ASN A 2 -0.36 10.06 26.31
CA ASN A 2 -1.02 11.22 25.72
C ASN A 2 -1.94 10.70 24.62
N THR A 3 -3.17 11.21 24.56
CA THR A 3 -4.06 10.97 23.41
C THR A 3 -3.57 11.74 22.20
N VAL A 4 -3.93 11.28 21.01
CA VAL A 4 -3.65 11.98 19.75
C VAL A 4 -4.25 13.37 19.79
N LYS A 5 -5.49 13.51 20.30
CA LYS A 5 -6.14 14.80 20.48
C LYS A 5 -5.33 15.77 21.34
N GLN A 6 -4.79 15.31 22.49
CA GLN A 6 -3.93 16.16 23.34
C GLN A 6 -2.66 16.63 22.63
N ARG A 7 -2.09 15.80 21.75
CA ARG A 7 -0.93 16.17 20.92
C ARG A 7 -1.31 17.17 19.83
N ILE A 8 -2.43 16.94 19.15
CA ILE A 8 -3.00 17.83 18.13
C ILE A 8 -3.27 19.21 18.74
N ASP A 9 -3.96 19.29 19.88
CA ASP A 9 -4.31 20.57 20.53
C ASP A 9 -3.05 21.42 20.86
N GLY A 10 -1.90 20.79 21.07
CA GLY A 10 -0.62 21.47 21.32
C GLY A 10 0.23 21.80 20.10
N LEU A 11 -0.09 21.26 18.91
CA LEU A 11 0.74 21.35 17.69
C LEU A 11 -0.02 21.86 16.45
N THR A 12 -1.35 21.94 16.52
CA THR A 12 -2.18 22.30 15.36
C THR A 12 -2.00 23.76 14.98
N MET A 13 -1.68 23.99 13.71
CA MET A 13 -1.57 25.33 13.15
C MET A 13 -2.90 25.81 12.55
N HIS A 14 -3.68 24.91 11.96
CA HIS A 14 -4.93 25.23 11.27
C HIS A 14 -5.88 24.03 11.27
N GLU A 15 -7.17 24.28 11.55
CA GLU A 15 -8.26 23.32 11.44
C GLU A 15 -9.19 23.78 10.31
N PHE A 16 -9.63 22.85 9.46
CA PHE A 16 -10.55 23.12 8.37
C PHE A 16 -11.53 21.96 8.18
N ASP A 17 -12.71 22.30 7.66
CA ASP A 17 -13.77 21.34 7.40
C ASP A 17 -13.52 20.57 6.10
N ILE A 18 -13.77 19.27 6.14
CA ILE A 18 -13.70 18.37 4.97
C ILE A 18 -15.07 17.78 4.63
N SER A 19 -16.17 18.23 5.25
CA SER A 19 -17.49 17.61 5.11
C SER A 19 -17.96 17.56 3.65
N GLU A 20 -17.85 18.66 2.91
CA GLU A 20 -18.23 18.76 1.49
C GLU A 20 -17.04 18.57 0.52
N GLY A 21 -15.83 18.48 1.07
CA GLY A 21 -14.59 18.30 0.32
C GLY A 21 -13.56 19.39 0.55
N ALA A 22 -12.30 18.98 0.69
CA ALA A 22 -11.17 19.88 0.85
C ALA A 22 -9.95 19.34 0.10
N VAL A 23 -9.14 20.27 -0.41
CA VAL A 23 -7.88 19.93 -1.08
C VAL A 23 -6.81 19.70 -0.03
N LEU A 24 -6.20 18.53 -0.09
CA LEU A 24 -4.95 18.22 0.58
C LEU A 24 -3.83 18.48 -0.42
N GLU A 25 -3.13 19.58 -0.21
CA GLU A 25 -2.00 19.99 -1.04
C GLU A 25 -0.82 19.03 -0.91
N ARG A 26 -0.11 18.86 -2.02
CA ARG A 26 1.17 18.16 -2.07
C ARG A 26 2.16 18.71 -1.05
N ASP A 27 2.97 17.83 -0.49
CA ASP A 27 4.03 18.13 0.48
C ASP A 27 3.54 18.71 1.82
N CYS A 28 2.23 18.66 2.09
CA CYS A 28 1.62 19.03 3.36
C CYS A 28 1.20 17.78 4.15
N VAL A 29 1.13 17.92 5.48
CA VAL A 29 0.74 16.84 6.40
C VAL A 29 -0.57 17.21 7.09
N TYR A 30 -1.51 16.28 7.08
CA TYR A 30 -2.84 16.43 7.66
C TYR A 30 -3.11 15.31 8.64
N ILE A 31 -3.68 15.63 9.80
CA ILE A 31 -4.18 14.62 10.75
C ILE A 31 -5.71 14.66 10.71
N VAL A 32 -6.33 13.55 10.34
CA VAL A 32 -7.77 13.42 10.16
C VAL A 32 -8.32 12.38 11.15
N PRO A 33 -9.20 12.77 12.08
CA PRO A 33 -9.95 11.81 12.88
C PRO A 33 -10.78 10.90 11.98
N LEU A 34 -10.65 9.58 12.14
CA LEU A 34 -11.43 8.63 11.37
C LEU A 34 -12.85 8.50 11.96
N MET A 35 -13.79 8.06 11.13
CA MET A 35 -15.16 7.82 11.56
C MET A 35 -15.24 6.57 12.45
N GLU A 36 -14.36 5.60 12.21
CA GLU A 36 -14.27 4.36 12.93
C GLU A 36 -13.48 4.50 14.24
N SER A 37 -13.96 3.79 15.25
CA SER A 37 -13.23 3.47 16.49
C SER A 37 -13.19 1.95 16.65
N VAL A 38 -12.29 1.46 17.49
CA VAL A 38 -12.22 0.03 17.80
C VAL A 38 -12.33 -0.19 19.31
N ASP A 39 -12.81 -1.37 19.66
CA ASP A 39 -12.89 -1.89 21.02
C ASP A 39 -12.44 -3.36 20.95
N LEU A 40 -11.14 -3.60 21.06
CA LEU A 40 -10.51 -4.90 20.87
C LEU A 40 -10.31 -5.60 22.21
N ASP A 41 -10.53 -6.91 22.26
CA ASP A 41 -10.11 -7.73 23.39
C ASP A 41 -8.57 -7.89 23.42
N ASP A 42 -8.04 -8.36 24.56
CA ASP A 42 -6.59 -8.52 24.80
C ASP A 42 -5.91 -9.54 23.87
N ASP A 43 -6.67 -10.38 23.16
CA ASP A 43 -6.15 -11.35 22.20
C ASP A 43 -6.25 -10.88 20.74
N TYR A 44 -6.80 -9.69 20.47
CA TYR A 44 -6.90 -9.10 19.14
C TYR A 44 -6.00 -7.88 18.98
N SER A 45 -5.20 -7.87 17.93
CA SER A 45 -4.48 -6.68 17.46
C SER A 45 -4.94 -6.32 16.05
N ALA A 46 -4.54 -5.15 15.56
CA ALA A 46 -4.78 -4.80 14.17
C ALA A 46 -3.61 -4.04 13.56
N VAL A 47 -3.51 -4.11 12.23
CA VAL A 47 -2.52 -3.38 11.45
C VAL A 47 -3.20 -2.58 10.35
N GLY A 48 -2.85 -1.31 10.23
CA GLY A 48 -3.30 -0.38 9.21
C GLY A 48 -2.38 -0.38 7.99
N ASN A 49 -2.93 -0.08 6.82
CA ASN A 49 -2.15 0.05 5.59
C ASN A 49 -2.92 0.93 4.58
N PRO A 50 -2.27 1.76 3.75
CA PRO A 50 -2.94 2.36 2.60
C PRO A 50 -3.67 1.33 1.72
N LYS A 51 -4.73 1.79 1.08
CA LYS A 51 -5.37 1.06 -0.02
C LYS A 51 -4.49 1.15 -1.27
N SER A 52 -4.57 0.16 -2.15
CA SER A 52 -3.80 0.16 -3.40
C SER A 52 -4.10 1.37 -4.29
N SER A 53 -5.35 1.86 -4.30
CA SER A 53 -5.72 3.10 -4.99
C SER A 53 -5.01 4.32 -4.42
N THR A 54 -4.83 4.38 -3.10
CA THR A 54 -4.13 5.47 -2.40
C THR A 54 -2.64 5.45 -2.73
N GLY A 55 -2.03 4.25 -2.69
CA GLY A 55 -0.62 4.07 -3.06
C GLY A 55 -0.33 4.47 -4.51
N ARG A 56 -1.23 4.14 -5.44
CA ARG A 56 -1.12 4.56 -6.85
C ARG A 56 -1.19 6.07 -7.04
N LEU A 57 -1.71 6.84 -6.09
CA LEU A 57 -1.71 8.30 -6.15
C LEU A 57 -0.52 8.93 -5.44
N ASP A 58 0.42 8.10 -4.96
CA ASP A 58 1.54 8.54 -4.13
C ASP A 58 1.07 9.38 -2.92
N VAL A 59 0.00 8.91 -2.27
CA VAL A 59 -0.53 9.51 -1.05
C VAL A 59 -0.07 8.68 0.14
N PHE A 60 0.77 9.28 0.96
CA PHE A 60 1.22 8.65 2.20
C PHE A 60 0.13 8.69 3.25
N THR A 61 -0.13 7.54 3.88
CA THR A 61 -1.06 7.44 4.99
C THR A 61 -0.48 6.64 6.14
N ARG A 62 -0.68 7.09 7.38
CA ARG A 62 -0.38 6.31 8.59
C ARG A 62 -1.59 6.32 9.52
N LEU A 63 -1.93 5.15 10.05
CA LEU A 63 -2.89 5.04 11.14
C LEU A 63 -2.20 5.39 12.47
N ILE A 64 -2.89 6.18 13.28
CA ILE A 64 -2.45 6.60 14.61
C ILE A 64 -3.51 6.21 15.63
N THR A 65 -3.05 5.68 16.77
CA THR A 65 -3.89 5.34 17.93
C THR A 65 -3.46 6.15 19.15
N ASP A 66 -4.40 6.34 20.08
CA ASP A 66 -4.09 6.95 21.37
C ASP A 66 -3.04 6.13 22.13
N ASN A 67 -2.01 6.80 22.66
CA ASN A 67 -0.89 6.15 23.34
C ASN A 67 -0.16 5.10 22.47
N GLY A 68 -0.29 5.18 21.14
CA GLY A 68 0.49 4.39 20.21
C GLY A 68 1.97 4.76 20.26
N VAL A 69 2.84 3.77 20.11
CA VAL A 69 4.30 3.93 20.03
C VAL A 69 4.83 3.70 18.61
N GLU A 70 4.02 3.09 17.75
CA GLU A 70 4.31 2.80 16.35
C GLU A 70 3.11 3.18 15.50
N PHE A 71 3.35 3.74 14.33
CA PHE A 71 2.31 3.95 13.33
C PHE A 71 1.79 2.62 12.81
N ASP A 72 0.56 2.64 12.31
CA ASP A 72 -0.11 1.50 11.69
C ASP A 72 -0.39 0.32 12.61
N GLN A 73 0.05 0.33 13.86
CA GLN A 73 -0.24 -0.73 14.82
C GLN A 73 -1.35 -0.33 15.79
N VAL A 74 -2.31 -1.24 15.96
CA VAL A 74 -3.32 -1.20 17.01
C VAL A 74 -2.97 -2.30 18.00
N ARG A 75 -2.58 -1.89 19.21
CA ARG A 75 -2.17 -2.81 20.27
C ARG A 75 -3.33 -3.72 20.73
N PRO A 76 -3.05 -4.89 21.31
CA PRO A 76 -4.08 -5.69 21.95
C PRO A 76 -4.81 -4.95 23.06
N GLY A 77 -6.11 -5.23 23.22
CA GLY A 77 -6.94 -4.57 24.24
C GLY A 77 -7.24 -3.09 23.95
N TYR A 78 -6.91 -2.58 22.75
CA TYR A 78 -7.11 -1.17 22.45
C TYR A 78 -8.58 -0.82 22.29
N SER A 79 -9.03 0.18 23.05
CA SER A 79 -10.35 0.77 22.98
C SER A 79 -10.21 2.28 22.77
N GLY A 80 -10.65 2.80 21.62
CA GLY A 80 -10.49 4.21 21.30
C GLY A 80 -10.68 4.59 19.85
N ALA A 81 -10.59 5.90 19.61
CA ALA A 81 -10.70 6.51 18.29
C ALA A 81 -9.44 6.25 17.44
N LEU A 82 -9.62 6.23 16.13
CA LEU A 82 -8.53 6.12 15.17
C LEU A 82 -8.31 7.44 14.45
N TYR A 83 -7.07 7.70 14.05
CA TYR A 83 -6.70 8.89 13.28
C TYR A 83 -5.84 8.47 12.09
N ALA A 84 -5.91 9.22 11.00
CA ALA A 84 -5.01 9.06 9.85
C ALA A 84 -4.13 10.30 9.70
N GLU A 85 -2.82 10.09 9.63
CA GLU A 85 -1.92 11.03 8.96
C GLU A 85 -2.08 10.84 7.46
N ILE A 86 -2.25 11.92 6.71
CA ILE A 86 -2.36 11.92 5.25
C ILE A 86 -1.36 12.95 4.73
N ALA A 87 -0.48 12.54 3.82
CA ALA A 87 0.51 13.41 3.20
C ALA A 87 0.65 13.09 1.70
N PRO A 88 -0.01 13.86 0.82
CA PRO A 88 0.12 13.70 -0.63
C PRO A 88 1.53 14.07 -1.09
N ARG A 89 2.19 13.20 -1.87
CA ARG A 89 3.61 13.38 -2.28
C ARG A 89 3.77 13.83 -3.72
N THR A 90 3.03 13.22 -4.66
CA THR A 90 3.10 13.62 -6.07
C THR A 90 1.92 14.47 -6.51
N PHE A 91 0.68 14.09 -6.17
CA PHE A 91 -0.52 14.81 -6.54
C PHE A 91 -1.19 15.47 -5.33
N SER A 92 -1.67 16.71 -5.47
CA SER A 92 -2.68 17.22 -4.52
C SER A 92 -3.97 16.43 -4.71
N VAL A 93 -4.69 16.15 -3.62
CA VAL A 93 -5.90 15.32 -3.66
C VAL A 93 -7.10 15.99 -2.99
N LEU A 94 -8.29 15.79 -3.54
CA LEU A 94 -9.55 16.20 -2.93
C LEU A 94 -10.11 15.03 -2.12
N VAL A 95 -10.31 15.26 -0.83
CA VAL A 95 -10.91 14.29 0.11
C VAL A 95 -12.14 14.91 0.77
N ARG A 96 -13.04 14.07 1.25
CA ARG A 96 -14.22 14.48 2.02
C ARG A 96 -14.53 13.50 3.14
N LYS A 97 -15.49 13.85 3.99
CA LYS A 97 -16.02 12.90 4.99
C LYS A 97 -16.53 11.64 4.28
N GLY A 98 -16.01 10.48 4.70
CA GLY A 98 -16.32 9.18 4.10
C GLY A 98 -15.36 8.72 3.01
N SER A 99 -14.40 9.55 2.57
CA SER A 99 -13.33 9.10 1.67
C SER A 99 -12.51 8.00 2.34
N SER A 100 -12.21 6.92 1.60
CA SER A 100 -11.51 5.75 2.12
C SER A 100 -10.12 5.63 1.51
N LEU A 101 -9.09 6.02 2.29
CA LEU A 101 -7.68 5.99 1.87
C LEU A 101 -6.87 4.86 2.52
N SER A 102 -7.26 4.43 3.73
CA SER A 102 -6.58 3.38 4.50
C SER A 102 -7.52 2.22 4.80
N GLN A 103 -6.96 1.11 5.24
CA GLN A 103 -7.64 -0.13 5.59
C GLN A 103 -7.00 -0.75 6.82
N LEU A 104 -7.80 -1.49 7.60
CA LEU A 104 -7.37 -2.12 8.84
C LEU A 104 -7.57 -3.64 8.76
N ARG A 105 -6.56 -4.42 9.14
CA ARG A 105 -6.64 -5.87 9.26
C ARG A 105 -6.53 -6.27 10.72
N ILE A 106 -7.61 -6.82 11.26
CA ILE A 106 -7.67 -7.34 12.63
C ILE A 106 -7.22 -8.80 12.64
N ARG A 107 -6.39 -9.17 13.61
CA ARG A 107 -5.86 -10.52 13.80
C ARG A 107 -5.96 -10.95 15.25
N ARG A 108 -6.15 -12.24 15.46
CA ARG A 108 -6.12 -12.87 16.79
C ARG A 108 -4.75 -13.51 17.02
N GLY A 109 -4.10 -13.16 18.12
CA GLY A 109 -2.76 -13.62 18.46
C GLY A 109 -1.70 -13.24 17.41
N GLU A 110 -0.62 -14.02 17.35
CA GLU A 110 0.47 -13.87 16.39
C GLU A 110 0.54 -15.12 15.49
N PRO A 111 -0.14 -15.11 14.33
CA PRO A 111 -0.06 -16.22 13.39
C PRO A 111 1.41 -16.44 13.01
N LEU A 112 1.91 -17.67 13.20
CA LEU A 112 3.26 -18.03 12.82
C LEU A 112 3.47 -17.73 11.34
N ARG A 113 4.56 -17.03 11.04
CA ARG A 113 5.09 -16.78 9.70
C ARG A 113 6.51 -17.32 9.67
N SER A 114 6.71 -18.51 9.10
CA SER A 114 8.04 -19.12 8.92
C SER A 114 8.33 -19.41 7.45
N ASP A 115 9.61 -19.45 7.09
CA ASP A 115 10.02 -19.82 5.73
C ASP A 115 9.55 -21.23 5.37
N GLU A 116 9.53 -22.15 6.33
CA GLU A 116 8.98 -23.50 6.13
C GLU A 116 7.52 -23.48 5.67
N GLN A 117 6.69 -22.60 6.25
CA GLN A 117 5.30 -22.43 5.83
C GLN A 117 5.21 -21.82 4.42
N HIS A 118 6.04 -20.83 4.10
CA HIS A 118 6.07 -20.22 2.76
C HIS A 118 6.53 -21.23 1.69
N ILE A 119 7.54 -22.05 1.98
CA ILE A 119 8.00 -23.15 1.11
C ILE A 119 6.86 -24.14 0.87
N ARG A 120 6.13 -24.50 1.92
CA ARG A 120 4.97 -25.40 1.82
C ARG A 120 3.87 -24.78 0.96
N LEU A 121 3.50 -23.53 1.21
CA LEU A 121 2.50 -22.80 0.43
C LEU A 121 2.89 -22.70 -1.05
N GLN A 122 4.15 -22.41 -1.35
CA GLN A 122 4.64 -22.37 -2.73
C GLN A 122 4.55 -23.73 -3.42
N ARG A 123 4.84 -24.83 -2.73
CA ARG A 123 4.72 -26.19 -3.28
C ARG A 123 3.27 -26.63 -3.50
N GLU A 124 2.38 -26.33 -2.54
CA GLU A 124 0.99 -26.78 -2.56
C GLU A 124 0.12 -25.92 -3.49
N HIS A 125 0.33 -24.60 -3.51
CA HIS A 125 -0.56 -23.66 -4.19
C HIS A 125 0.09 -22.85 -5.31
N ARG A 126 1.42 -22.91 -5.46
CA ARG A 126 2.16 -22.09 -6.44
C ARG A 126 1.82 -20.60 -6.29
N VAL A 127 2.10 -20.07 -5.09
CA VAL A 127 1.90 -18.65 -4.69
C VAL A 127 2.52 -17.69 -5.70
N VAL A 128 3.64 -18.04 -6.31
CA VAL A 128 4.15 -17.40 -7.53
C VAL A 128 4.30 -18.42 -8.65
N ASP A 129 4.11 -17.97 -9.89
CA ASP A 129 4.19 -18.82 -11.07
C ASP A 129 5.62 -19.22 -11.49
N THR A 130 6.63 -18.62 -10.89
CA THR A 130 8.04 -18.97 -11.10
C THR A 130 8.49 -20.11 -10.18
N LYS A 131 9.40 -20.96 -10.68
CA LYS A 131 10.04 -22.00 -9.87
C LYS A 131 11.06 -21.35 -8.93
N LEU A 132 10.90 -21.58 -7.63
CA LEU A 132 11.80 -21.09 -6.59
C LEU A 132 12.56 -22.25 -5.95
N ASP A 133 13.83 -22.04 -5.65
CA ASP A 133 14.59 -22.90 -4.76
C ASP A 133 14.28 -22.55 -3.31
N VAL A 134 14.46 -23.51 -2.40
CA VAL A 134 14.20 -23.31 -0.95
C VAL A 134 15.00 -22.13 -0.39
N ASN A 135 16.18 -21.87 -0.93
CA ASN A 135 17.05 -20.78 -0.50
C ASN A 135 16.58 -19.39 -0.97
N ASP A 136 15.62 -19.31 -1.90
CA ASP A 136 15.07 -18.04 -2.40
C ASP A 136 14.02 -17.46 -1.45
N ILE A 137 13.38 -18.31 -0.64
CA ILE A 137 12.35 -17.92 0.32
C ILE A 137 13.05 -17.52 1.64
N LYS A 138 13.01 -16.23 1.95
CA LYS A 138 13.60 -15.64 3.17
C LYS A 138 12.67 -14.57 3.71
N ASN A 139 12.02 -14.84 4.82
CA ASN A 139 10.97 -14.01 5.41
C ASN A 139 9.83 -13.67 4.43
N GLY A 140 9.49 -14.61 3.54
CA GLY A 140 8.44 -14.44 2.53
C GLY A 140 8.81 -14.99 1.17
N VAL A 141 7.81 -15.09 0.29
CA VAL A 141 7.98 -15.49 -1.12
C VAL A 141 8.42 -14.26 -1.92
N PRO A 142 9.58 -14.28 -2.59
CA PRO A 142 10.07 -13.11 -3.32
C PRO A 142 9.27 -12.85 -4.59
N ILE A 143 9.16 -11.57 -4.93
CA ILE A 143 8.69 -11.08 -6.23
C ILE A 143 9.72 -10.08 -6.76
N THR A 144 9.81 -9.97 -8.08
CA THR A 144 10.74 -9.09 -8.77
C THR A 144 10.00 -8.18 -9.73
N VAL A 145 10.57 -7.02 -10.04
CA VAL A 145 9.99 -6.08 -11.01
C VAL A 145 10.19 -6.62 -12.44
N ASP A 146 9.17 -6.46 -13.28
CA ASP A 146 9.27 -6.65 -14.73
C ASP A 146 9.73 -5.35 -15.41
N VAL A 147 10.92 -5.39 -16.02
CA VAL A 147 11.48 -4.27 -16.79
C VAL A 147 11.74 -4.65 -18.26
N GLU A 148 11.25 -5.81 -18.69
CA GLU A 148 11.42 -6.26 -20.09
C GLU A 148 10.43 -5.56 -21.02
N GLY A 149 9.31 -5.08 -20.46
CA GLY A 149 8.21 -4.41 -21.16
C GLY A 149 7.24 -5.40 -21.81
N GLU A 150 5.99 -4.96 -22.00
CA GLU A 150 4.98 -5.74 -22.72
C GLU A 150 5.44 -6.05 -24.17
N PRO A 151 5.22 -7.26 -24.69
CA PRO A 151 5.73 -7.66 -26.01
C PRO A 151 5.32 -6.76 -27.18
N ASP A 152 4.08 -6.25 -27.15
CA ASP A 152 3.50 -5.50 -28.27
C ASP A 152 3.77 -3.99 -28.18
N THR A 153 3.81 -3.44 -26.97
CA THR A 153 3.87 -1.98 -26.73
C THR A 153 5.22 -1.52 -26.19
N GLY A 154 6.00 -2.43 -25.60
CA GLY A 154 7.20 -2.12 -24.83
C GLY A 154 6.90 -1.41 -23.51
N LEU A 155 5.64 -1.35 -23.06
CA LEU A 155 5.26 -0.69 -21.81
C LEU A 155 5.82 -1.44 -20.60
N ILE A 156 6.56 -0.73 -19.75
CA ILE A 156 7.07 -1.25 -18.46
C ILE A 156 6.14 -0.83 -17.32
N GLY A 157 5.62 0.40 -17.38
CA GLY A 157 4.79 0.96 -16.33
C GLY A 157 4.51 2.43 -16.57
N TYR A 158 4.28 3.17 -15.49
CA TYR A 158 3.92 4.58 -15.56
C TYR A 158 4.75 5.40 -14.59
N ARG A 159 5.18 6.59 -15.02
CA ARG A 159 5.77 7.61 -14.16
C ARG A 159 4.74 8.70 -13.92
N ALA A 160 4.61 9.16 -12.68
CA ALA A 160 3.72 10.27 -12.37
C ALA A 160 4.21 11.57 -13.05
N ARG A 161 3.27 12.41 -13.50
CA ARG A 161 3.60 13.75 -13.99
C ARG A 161 3.88 14.68 -12.81
N ALA A 162 4.99 15.40 -12.86
CA ALA A 162 5.35 16.40 -11.83
C ALA A 162 4.33 17.55 -11.70
N HIS A 163 3.63 17.87 -12.79
CA HIS A 163 2.59 18.90 -12.85
C HIS A 163 1.31 18.30 -13.44
N ALA A 164 0.39 17.91 -12.56
CA ALA A 164 -0.93 17.41 -12.94
C ALA A 164 -2.02 18.14 -12.16
N GLY A 165 -3.28 17.92 -12.56
CA GLY A 165 -4.44 18.50 -11.89
C GLY A 165 -4.70 17.90 -10.50
N LEU A 166 -5.80 18.33 -9.90
CA LEU A 166 -6.31 17.80 -8.64
C LEU A 166 -7.03 16.45 -8.86
N ILE A 167 -6.74 15.46 -8.02
CA ILE A 167 -7.39 14.14 -8.06
C ILE A 167 -8.39 14.01 -6.90
N ASP A 168 -9.66 13.80 -7.22
CA ASP A 168 -10.70 13.41 -6.27
C ASP A 168 -10.62 11.91 -6.01
N VAL A 169 -10.25 11.54 -4.78
CA VAL A 169 -9.99 10.13 -4.42
C VAL A 169 -11.23 9.24 -4.49
N ASP A 170 -12.42 9.84 -4.48
CA ASP A 170 -13.69 9.09 -4.53
C ASP A 170 -14.21 8.90 -5.96
N LYS A 171 -13.67 9.63 -6.94
CA LYS A 171 -14.06 9.51 -8.35
C LYS A 171 -13.28 8.43 -9.08
N LYS A 172 -13.79 7.19 -9.00
CA LYS A 172 -13.25 6.04 -9.73
C LYS A 172 -13.50 6.17 -11.23
N ASP A 173 -12.52 5.75 -12.04
CA ASP A 173 -12.58 5.71 -13.51
C ASP A 173 -13.01 7.02 -14.19
N HIS A 174 -12.74 8.15 -13.53
CA HIS A 174 -13.16 9.48 -14.00
C HIS A 174 -12.08 10.20 -14.80
N TYR A 175 -10.82 10.04 -14.38
CA TYR A 175 -9.68 10.76 -14.93
C TYR A 175 -9.06 10.00 -16.10
N ARG A 176 -8.59 10.73 -17.10
CA ARG A 176 -7.79 10.11 -18.15
C ARG A 176 -6.38 9.87 -17.61
N ALA A 177 -5.83 8.67 -17.83
CA ALA A 177 -4.52 8.33 -17.29
C ALA A 177 -3.41 9.23 -17.85
N ASP A 178 -3.50 9.63 -19.12
CA ASP A 178 -2.50 10.47 -19.80
C ASP A 178 -2.37 11.89 -19.24
N ASP A 179 -3.39 12.38 -18.53
CA ASP A 179 -3.37 13.67 -17.83
C ASP A 179 -2.49 13.65 -16.57
N PHE A 180 -2.22 12.46 -16.00
CA PHE A 180 -1.52 12.29 -14.71
C PHE A 180 -0.28 11.40 -14.80
N TRP A 181 -0.22 10.53 -15.81
CA TRP A 181 0.78 9.49 -15.95
C TRP A 181 1.45 9.54 -17.32
N GLU A 182 2.77 9.33 -17.32
CA GLU A 182 3.57 9.15 -18.52
C GLU A 182 3.93 7.68 -18.68
N PRO A 183 3.67 7.06 -19.85
CA PRO A 183 4.07 5.68 -20.08
C PRO A 183 5.60 5.57 -20.08
N VAL A 184 6.11 4.64 -19.30
CA VAL A 184 7.53 4.27 -19.28
C VAL A 184 7.71 3.11 -20.24
N LEU A 185 8.35 3.39 -21.36
CA LEU A 185 8.63 2.40 -22.39
C LEU A 185 10.06 1.87 -22.28
N ARG A 186 10.22 0.60 -22.60
CA ARG A 186 11.51 -0.07 -22.72
C ARG A 186 12.44 0.73 -23.64
N GLN A 187 13.61 1.09 -23.11
CA GLN A 187 14.68 1.73 -23.87
C GLN A 187 15.62 0.67 -24.48
N ASN A 188 16.47 1.08 -25.42
CA ASN A 188 17.52 0.21 -25.99
C ASN A 188 18.55 -0.14 -24.90
N GLY A 189 18.32 -1.25 -24.18
CA GLY A 189 19.13 -1.72 -23.07
C GLY A 189 18.36 -2.71 -22.18
N SER A 190 19.01 -3.21 -21.12
CA SER A 190 18.38 -3.99 -20.06
C SER A 190 18.26 -3.13 -18.80
N GLY A 191 17.06 -2.68 -18.47
CA GLY A 191 16.77 -2.00 -17.19
C GLY A 191 15.94 -0.72 -17.31
N LEU A 192 15.56 -0.20 -16.14
CA LEU A 192 14.86 1.07 -15.94
C LEU A 192 15.68 1.93 -14.98
N ILE A 193 15.93 3.19 -15.34
CA ILE A 193 16.54 4.18 -14.45
C ILE A 193 15.42 4.79 -13.62
N LEU A 194 15.55 4.75 -12.29
CA LEU A 194 14.63 5.40 -11.36
C LEU A 194 15.22 6.75 -10.95
N ASP A 195 14.59 7.82 -11.42
CA ASP A 195 14.98 9.18 -11.07
C ASP A 195 14.58 9.50 -9.61
N PRO A 196 15.48 10.03 -8.77
CA PRO A 196 15.14 10.42 -7.41
C PRO A 196 14.02 11.48 -7.35
N GLY A 197 13.01 11.24 -6.51
CA GLY A 197 11.86 12.13 -6.35
C GLY A 197 10.73 11.89 -7.36
N GLU A 198 10.93 11.02 -8.35
CA GLU A 198 9.87 10.58 -9.25
C GLU A 198 9.16 9.35 -8.68
N PHE A 199 7.85 9.26 -8.94
CA PHE A 199 7.01 8.13 -8.54
C PHE A 199 6.69 7.25 -9.75
N TYR A 200 6.85 5.94 -9.58
CA TYR A 200 6.62 4.94 -10.62
C TYR A 200 5.57 3.93 -10.16
N ILE A 201 4.68 3.56 -11.07
CA ILE A 201 3.82 2.39 -10.96
C ILE A 201 4.39 1.31 -11.86
N LEU A 202 4.85 0.23 -11.27
CA LEU A 202 5.45 -0.91 -11.96
C LEU A 202 4.65 -2.18 -11.67
N ALA A 203 5.01 -3.28 -12.32
CA ALA A 203 4.39 -4.58 -12.08
C ALA A 203 5.44 -5.62 -11.75
N SER A 204 5.04 -6.62 -10.96
CA SER A 204 5.85 -7.80 -10.74
C SER A 204 5.98 -8.62 -12.01
N ARG A 205 7.12 -9.29 -12.17
CA ARG A 205 7.35 -10.28 -13.22
C ARG A 205 6.53 -11.52 -12.98
N GLU A 206 6.50 -11.96 -11.73
CA GLU A 206 5.75 -13.13 -11.29
C GLU A 206 4.26 -12.81 -11.19
N ALA A 207 3.43 -13.77 -11.59
CA ALA A 207 2.02 -13.77 -11.26
C ALA A 207 1.83 -14.31 -9.84
N VAL A 208 1.24 -13.50 -8.96
CA VAL A 208 1.01 -13.81 -7.55
C VAL A 208 -0.37 -14.44 -7.35
N ARG A 209 -0.46 -15.36 -6.40
CA ARG A 209 -1.67 -16.07 -5.97
C ARG A 209 -1.74 -16.13 -4.46
N VAL A 210 -2.87 -15.75 -3.89
CA VAL A 210 -3.18 -15.90 -2.46
C VAL A 210 -4.31 -16.93 -2.35
N PRO A 211 -4.03 -18.15 -1.86
CA PRO A 211 -5.04 -19.20 -1.82
C PRO A 211 -6.21 -18.84 -0.89
N PRO A 212 -7.42 -19.40 -1.13
CA PRO A 212 -8.53 -19.26 -0.20
C PRO A 212 -8.13 -19.68 1.22
N GLY A 213 -8.50 -18.88 2.22
CA GLY A 213 -8.15 -19.12 3.63
C GLY A 213 -6.81 -18.51 4.07
N PHE A 214 -6.05 -17.92 3.16
CA PHE A 214 -4.83 -17.17 3.47
C PHE A 214 -4.99 -15.70 3.09
N ALA A 215 -4.29 -14.84 3.81
CA ALA A 215 -4.13 -13.43 3.45
C ALA A 215 -2.64 -13.13 3.38
N ALA A 216 -2.25 -12.24 2.47
CA ALA A 216 -0.86 -11.84 2.35
C ALA A 216 -0.70 -10.33 2.55
N GLU A 217 0.55 -9.93 2.76
CA GLU A 217 0.98 -8.56 3.00
C GLU A 217 2.27 -8.39 2.22
N MET A 218 2.35 -7.33 1.42
CA MET A 218 3.61 -6.98 0.77
C MET A 218 4.56 -6.41 1.82
N ILE A 219 5.79 -6.89 1.81
CA ILE A 219 6.85 -6.37 2.68
C ILE A 219 7.94 -5.82 1.77
N ALA A 220 8.42 -4.61 2.05
CA ALA A 220 9.56 -4.06 1.34
C ALA A 220 10.77 -4.97 1.57
N TYR A 221 11.49 -5.31 0.50
CA TYR A 221 12.72 -6.09 0.62
C TYR A 221 13.75 -5.28 1.41
N ASP A 222 14.11 -5.74 2.61
CA ASP A 222 15.09 -5.06 3.45
C ASP A 222 16.50 -5.44 2.99
N THR A 223 17.09 -4.57 2.17
CA THR A 223 18.53 -4.56 1.90
C THR A 223 19.09 -3.26 2.43
N LEU A 224 19.60 -3.31 3.66
CA LEU A 224 20.47 -2.41 4.41
C LEU A 224 21.16 -1.16 3.77
N VAL A 225 21.08 -0.82 2.47
CA VAL A 225 21.61 0.43 1.89
C VAL A 225 20.79 0.90 0.65
N GLY A 226 20.03 1.99 0.81
CA GLY A 226 20.05 3.16 -0.09
C GLY A 226 19.52 3.14 -1.53
N GLU A 227 19.17 2.00 -2.14
CA GLU A 227 18.99 1.98 -3.62
C GLU A 227 17.54 2.18 -4.12
N PHE A 228 16.51 1.55 -3.52
CA PHE A 228 15.10 1.82 -3.83
C PHE A 228 14.18 1.24 -2.76
N ARG A 229 12.95 1.76 -2.63
CA ARG A 229 11.91 1.20 -1.76
C ARG A 229 10.63 1.00 -2.55
N VAL A 230 9.98 -0.14 -2.37
CA VAL A 230 8.58 -0.30 -2.78
C VAL A 230 7.76 0.55 -1.83
N HIS A 231 7.16 1.62 -2.36
CA HIS A 231 6.28 2.48 -1.59
C HIS A 231 4.89 1.84 -1.52
N TYR A 232 4.22 1.99 -0.38
CA TYR A 232 2.81 1.57 -0.22
C TYR A 232 2.55 0.06 -0.35
N ALA A 233 3.45 -0.74 0.21
CA ALA A 233 3.30 -2.19 0.35
C ALA A 233 2.01 -2.55 1.11
N GLY A 234 1.00 -3.05 0.38
CA GLY A 234 -0.37 -3.22 0.88
C GLY A 234 -0.77 -4.65 1.26
N PHE A 235 -2.04 -4.80 1.64
CA PHE A 235 -2.67 -6.09 1.88
C PHE A 235 -3.12 -6.76 0.57
N PHE A 236 -2.97 -8.08 0.51
CA PHE A 236 -3.64 -8.93 -0.45
C PHE A 236 -4.73 -9.74 0.25
N ASP A 237 -5.90 -9.79 -0.38
CA ASP A 237 -7.04 -10.52 0.13
C ASP A 237 -7.01 -11.99 -0.28
N PRO A 238 -7.67 -12.88 0.50
CA PRO A 238 -7.84 -14.27 0.12
C PRO A 238 -8.48 -14.42 -1.27
N GLY A 239 -7.89 -15.26 -2.11
CA GLY A 239 -8.32 -15.50 -3.50
C GLY A 239 -7.69 -14.57 -4.54
N PHE A 240 -6.83 -13.62 -4.15
CA PHE A 240 -6.14 -12.76 -5.12
C PHE A 240 -5.36 -13.61 -6.14
N GLY A 241 -5.68 -13.46 -7.43
CA GLY A 241 -5.03 -14.19 -8.51
C GLY A 241 -5.31 -15.71 -8.52
N ASP A 242 -6.15 -16.24 -7.63
CA ASP A 242 -6.37 -17.69 -7.52
C ASP A 242 -7.39 -18.21 -8.54
N PRO A 243 -7.13 -19.33 -9.25
CA PRO A 243 -8.07 -19.93 -10.20
C PRO A 243 -9.43 -20.32 -9.63
N GLU A 244 -9.50 -20.76 -8.37
CA GLU A 244 -10.77 -21.11 -7.74
C GLU A 244 -11.64 -19.87 -7.47
N ALA A 245 -11.01 -18.70 -7.34
CA ALA A 245 -11.66 -17.40 -7.27
C ALA A 245 -11.87 -16.74 -8.65
N GLY A 246 -11.59 -17.46 -9.75
CA GLY A 246 -11.72 -16.98 -11.13
C GLY A 246 -10.51 -16.23 -11.68
N GLY A 247 -9.37 -16.23 -11.00
CA GLY A 247 -8.10 -15.65 -11.46
C GLY A 247 -7.25 -16.61 -12.32
N GLN A 248 -6.12 -16.14 -12.85
CA GLN A 248 -5.13 -17.00 -13.54
C GLN A 248 -3.70 -16.76 -13.02
N GLY A 249 -3.58 -16.18 -11.83
CA GLY A 249 -2.43 -15.40 -11.37
C GLY A 249 -2.62 -13.93 -11.76
N ALA A 250 -2.21 -13.02 -10.87
CA ALA A 250 -2.24 -11.58 -11.14
C ALA A 250 -0.89 -10.97 -10.80
N ARG A 251 -0.38 -10.09 -11.65
CA ARG A 251 0.84 -9.33 -11.35
C ARG A 251 0.54 -8.35 -10.21
N ALA A 252 1.40 -8.34 -9.21
CA ALA A 252 1.36 -7.33 -8.16
C ALA A 252 1.81 -5.99 -8.75
N VAL A 253 1.08 -4.93 -8.44
CA VAL A 253 1.49 -3.57 -8.80
C VAL A 253 2.41 -3.04 -7.69
N LEU A 254 3.57 -2.51 -8.08
CA LEU A 254 4.67 -2.08 -7.23
C LEU A 254 4.91 -0.57 -7.35
#